data_AF-A0A434DVA2-F1
#
_entry.id   AF-A0A434DVA2-F1
#
_cell.length_a   1.000
_cell.length_b   1.000
_cell.length_c   1.000
_cell.angle_alpha   90.00
_cell.angle_beta   90.00
_cell.angle_gamma   90.00
#
_symmetry.space_group_name_H-M   'P 1'
#
loop_
_entity.id
_entity.type
_entity.pdbx_description
1 polymer ?
#
loop_
_entity_poly.entity_id
_entity_poly.type
_entity_poly.pdbx_seq_one_letter_code
_entity_poly.pdbx_strand_id
1 'polypeptide(L)'
;MAVESNNTQQVLQCMTTEHFVLQTARAATIQEANQRANLFLTSVSSVTIALSFVAQVTEMGMPFVLFSLILLPCLFFIGLVTFVRAVQVAIEDMVHARGMARIRHYYVEIAPIMQKYLIHSTHDDRSAVLVDKGFNPSPLQYF
;
A
#
# COMPACT_ATOMS: atom_id res chain seq x y z
N MET A 1 25.42 -30.22 20.64
CA MET A 1 23.97 -30.49 20.49
C MET A 1 23.09 -29.43 21.18
N ALA A 2 23.27 -29.09 22.47
CA ALA A 2 22.46 -28.06 23.15
C ALA A 2 22.74 -26.59 22.74
N VAL A 3 23.96 -26.28 22.28
CA VAL A 3 24.32 -24.92 21.80
C VAL A 3 23.66 -24.60 20.46
N GLU A 4 23.54 -25.61 19.59
CA GLU A 4 22.99 -25.49 18.25
C GLU A 4 21.46 -25.29 18.28
N SER A 5 20.75 -25.98 19.18
CA SER A 5 19.32 -25.74 19.42
C SER A 5 19.04 -24.34 19.97
N ASN A 6 19.93 -23.81 20.82
CA ASN A 6 19.79 -22.48 21.39
C ASN A 6 19.98 -21.39 20.32
N ASN A 7 20.95 -21.56 19.41
CA ASN A 7 21.12 -20.69 18.25
C ASN A 7 19.90 -20.72 17.32
N THR A 8 19.32 -21.91 17.04
CA THR A 8 18.13 -22.00 16.20
C THR A 8 16.92 -21.29 16.81
N GLN A 9 16.71 -21.41 18.14
CA GLN A 9 15.66 -20.64 18.82
C GLN A 9 15.89 -19.12 18.75
N GLN A 10 17.13 -18.66 18.95
CA GLN A 10 17.47 -17.24 18.82
C GLN A 10 17.23 -16.72 17.39
N VAL A 11 17.62 -17.49 16.38
CA VAL A 11 17.41 -17.14 14.96
C VAL A 11 15.91 -17.10 14.64
N LEU A 12 15.13 -18.08 15.09
CA LEU A 12 13.68 -18.09 14.89
C LEU A 12 13.00 -16.89 15.57
N GLN A 13 13.45 -16.51 16.77
CA GLN A 13 12.94 -15.34 17.48
C GLN A 13 13.27 -14.05 16.72
N CYS A 14 14.52 -13.87 16.28
CA CYS A 14 14.92 -12.72 15.45
C CYS A 14 14.13 -12.63 14.15
N MET A 15 13.95 -13.75 13.42
CA MET A 15 13.19 -13.78 12.17
C MET A 15 11.70 -13.47 12.39
N THR A 16 11.14 -13.93 13.51
CA THR A 16 9.75 -13.63 13.88
C THR A 16 9.59 -12.15 14.21
N THR A 17 10.53 -11.55 14.96
CA THR A 17 10.54 -10.11 15.24
C THR A 17 10.65 -9.30 13.95
N GLU A 18 11.55 -9.67 13.03
CA GLU A 18 11.69 -9.00 11.74
C GLU A 18 10.39 -9.08 10.92
N HIS A 19 9.73 -10.23 10.90
CA HIS A 19 8.44 -10.39 10.24
C HIS A 19 7.37 -9.44 10.80
N PHE A 20 7.28 -9.33 12.13
CA PHE A 20 6.36 -8.40 12.77
C PHE A 20 6.71 -6.93 12.47
N VAL A 21 7.99 -6.57 12.44
CA VAL A 21 8.42 -5.20 12.09
C VAL A 21 8.02 -4.87 10.66
N LEU A 22 8.26 -5.76 9.71
CA LEU A 22 7.84 -5.57 8.31
C LEU A 22 6.30 -5.48 8.17
N GLN A 23 5.56 -6.30 8.90
CA GLN A 23 4.09 -6.26 8.90
C GLN A 23 3.56 -4.96 9.49
N THR A 24 4.12 -4.49 10.60
CA THR A 24 3.75 -3.20 11.22
C THR A 24 4.08 -2.03 10.31
N ALA A 25 5.23 -2.05 9.64
CA ALA A 25 5.60 -1.03 8.66
C ALA A 25 4.58 -0.97 7.51
N ARG A 26 4.23 -2.11 6.91
CA ARG A 26 3.18 -2.19 5.87
C ARG A 26 1.84 -1.66 6.36
N ALA A 27 1.41 -2.05 7.57
CA ALA A 27 0.14 -1.60 8.14
C ALA A 27 0.12 -0.08 8.38
N ALA A 28 1.22 0.50 8.86
CA ALA A 28 1.34 1.94 9.05
C ALA A 28 1.23 2.71 7.73
N THR A 29 1.91 2.24 6.68
CA THR A 29 1.85 2.86 5.34
C THR A 29 0.45 2.74 4.73
N ILE A 30 -0.23 1.59 4.90
CA ILE A 30 -1.64 1.42 4.47
C ILE A 30 -2.56 2.37 5.23
N GLN A 31 -2.37 2.54 6.54
CA GLN A 31 -3.17 3.49 7.32
C GLN A 31 -2.95 4.93 6.87
N GLU A 32 -1.71 5.34 6.58
CA GLU A 32 -1.42 6.67 6.02
C GLU A 32 -2.17 6.90 4.70
N ALA A 33 -2.13 5.92 3.78
CA ALA A 33 -2.82 6.01 2.51
C ALA A 33 -4.35 6.14 2.69
N ASN A 34 -4.96 5.31 3.56
CA ASN A 34 -6.39 5.40 3.86
C ASN A 34 -6.78 6.74 4.48
N GLN A 35 -5.95 7.27 5.39
CA GLN A 35 -6.20 8.56 6.02
C GLN A 35 -6.17 9.70 4.99
N ARG A 36 -5.19 9.69 4.08
CA ARG A 36 -5.11 10.66 2.98
C ARG A 36 -6.30 10.55 2.03
N ALA A 37 -6.69 9.32 1.66
CA ALA A 37 -7.86 9.08 0.81
C ALA A 37 -9.16 9.59 1.45
N ASN A 38 -9.38 9.32 2.74
CA ASN A 38 -10.54 9.82 3.47
C ASN A 38 -10.56 11.35 3.54
N LEU A 39 -9.42 12.00 3.78
CA LEU A 39 -9.32 13.46 3.76
C LEU A 39 -9.66 14.04 2.38
N PHE A 40 -9.17 13.41 1.31
CA PHE A 40 -9.52 13.82 -0.05
C PHE A 40 -11.02 13.66 -0.33
N LEU A 41 -11.62 12.50 -0.01
CA LEU A 41 -13.05 12.24 -0.25
C LEU A 41 -13.95 13.17 0.56
N THR A 42 -13.61 13.45 1.83
CA THR A 42 -14.37 14.39 2.65
C THR A 42 -14.24 15.83 2.14
N SER A 43 -13.05 16.24 1.69
CA SER A 43 -12.83 17.54 1.05
C SER A 43 -13.59 17.68 -0.27
N VAL A 44 -13.55 16.67 -1.14
CA VAL A 44 -14.31 16.66 -2.40
C VAL A 44 -15.80 16.74 -2.13
N SER A 45 -16.29 15.99 -1.15
CA SER A 45 -17.70 15.99 -0.77
C SER A 45 -18.14 17.37 -0.25
N SER A 46 -17.38 17.98 0.65
CA SER A 46 -17.71 19.29 1.20
C SER A 46 -17.65 20.41 0.16
N VAL A 47 -16.66 20.39 -0.73
CA VAL A 47 -16.54 21.34 -1.85
C VAL A 47 -17.67 21.18 -2.85
N THR A 48 -18.07 19.96 -3.18
CA THR A 48 -19.20 19.69 -4.10
C THR A 48 -20.51 20.19 -3.50
N ILE A 49 -20.73 19.95 -2.20
CA ILE A 49 -21.91 20.45 -1.47
C ILE A 49 -21.90 21.98 -1.45
N ALA A 50 -20.76 22.61 -1.14
CA ALA A 50 -20.62 24.06 -1.13
C ALA A 50 -20.89 24.68 -2.52
N LEU A 51 -20.34 24.09 -3.58
CA LEU A 51 -20.58 24.52 -4.96
C LEU A 51 -22.06 24.39 -5.34
N SER A 52 -22.74 23.32 -4.91
CA SER A 52 -24.17 23.14 -5.16
C SER A 52 -25.02 24.23 -4.49
N PHE A 53 -24.68 24.66 -3.28
CA PHE A 53 -25.36 25.80 -2.64
C PHE A 53 -25.06 27.13 -3.34
N VAL A 54 -23.79 27.38 -3.70
CA VAL A 54 -23.41 28.61 -4.42
C VAL A 54 -24.11 28.67 -5.78
N ALA A 55 -24.20 27.56 -6.51
CA ALA A 55 -24.92 27.46 -7.77
C ALA A 55 -26.40 27.86 -7.63
N GLN A 56 -27.07 27.37 -6.57
CA GLN A 56 -28.48 27.69 -6.30
C GLN A 56 -28.68 29.18 -5.96
N VAL A 57 -27.80 29.78 -5.15
CA VAL A 57 -27.92 31.19 -4.72
C VAL A 57 -27.59 32.17 -5.85
N THR A 58 -26.67 31.80 -6.74
CA THR A 58 -26.14 32.71 -7.77
C THR A 58 -26.76 32.50 -9.15
N GLU A 59 -27.69 31.54 -9.28
CA GLU A 59 -28.28 31.13 -10.57
C GLU A 59 -27.22 30.83 -11.65
N MET A 60 -26.11 30.19 -11.24
CA MET A 60 -24.94 29.93 -12.12
C MET A 60 -24.27 31.20 -12.70
N GLY A 61 -24.38 32.34 -12.01
CA GLY A 61 -23.75 33.59 -12.42
C GLY A 61 -22.22 33.63 -12.24
N MET A 62 -21.62 34.78 -12.54
CA MET A 62 -20.17 35.01 -12.41
C MET A 62 -19.55 34.61 -11.05
N PRO A 63 -20.20 34.83 -9.89
CA PRO A 63 -19.65 34.43 -8.61
C PRO A 63 -19.43 32.91 -8.48
N PHE A 64 -20.31 32.09 -9.08
CA PHE A 64 -20.15 30.63 -9.12
C PHE A 64 -18.91 30.22 -9.93
N VAL A 65 -18.71 30.84 -11.09
CA VAL A 65 -17.55 30.56 -11.96
C VAL A 65 -16.25 30.89 -11.24
N LEU A 66 -16.16 32.06 -10.58
CA LEU A 66 -14.98 32.46 -9.83
C LEU A 66 -14.69 31.51 -8.66
N PHE A 67 -15.73 31.13 -7.92
CA PHE A 67 -15.59 30.21 -6.79
C PHE A 67 -15.14 28.81 -7.25
N SER A 68 -15.73 28.29 -8.33
CA SER A 68 -15.35 27.02 -8.94
C SER A 68 -13.90 27.05 -9.48
N LEU A 69 -13.52 28.16 -10.11
CA LEU A 69 -12.17 28.35 -10.67
C LEU A 69 -11.08 28.35 -9.59
N ILE A 70 -11.42 28.69 -8.34
CA ILE A 70 -10.50 28.62 -7.20
C ILE A 70 -10.51 27.23 -6.55
N LEU A 71 -11.69 26.63 -6.37
CA LEU A 71 -11.82 25.35 -5.68
C LEU A 71 -11.34 24.16 -6.50
N LEU A 72 -11.60 24.13 -7.82
CA LEU A 72 -11.17 23.04 -8.70
C LEU A 72 -9.65 22.82 -8.71
N PRO A 73 -8.79 23.84 -8.92
CA PRO A 73 -7.34 23.63 -8.90
C PRO A 73 -6.82 23.23 -7.52
N CYS A 74 -7.44 23.74 -6.44
CA CYS A 74 -7.11 23.31 -5.07
C CYS A 74 -7.42 21.81 -4.87
N LEU A 75 -8.61 21.37 -5.28
CA LEU A 75 -9.03 19.97 -5.20
C LEU A 75 -8.15 19.07 -6.06
N PHE A 76 -7.81 19.53 -7.26
CA PHE A 76 -6.90 18.85 -8.17
C PHE A 76 -5.52 18.65 -7.54
N PHE A 77 -4.97 19.69 -6.90
CA PHE A 77 -3.68 19.60 -6.22
C PHE A 77 -3.71 18.60 -5.06
N ILE A 78 -4.76 18.62 -4.22
CA ILE A 78 -4.91 17.65 -3.12
C ILE A 78 -5.02 16.22 -3.68
N GLY A 79 -5.78 16.03 -4.77
CA GLY A 79 -5.90 14.75 -5.46
C GLY A 79 -4.55 14.24 -5.99
N LEU A 80 -3.77 15.11 -6.63
CA LEU A 80 -2.44 14.79 -7.14
C LEU A 80 -1.49 14.33 -6.02
N VAL A 81 -1.44 15.06 -4.90
CA VAL A 81 -0.61 14.71 -3.74
C VAL A 81 -1.03 13.35 -3.15
N THR A 82 -2.34 13.09 -3.10
CA THR A 82 -2.89 11.81 -2.62
C THR A 82 -2.50 10.67 -3.56
N PHE A 83 -2.57 10.88 -4.87
CA PHE A 83 -2.17 9.91 -5.88
C PHE A 83 -0.68 9.55 -5.79
N VAL A 84 0.20 10.55 -5.74
CA VAL A 84 1.66 10.31 -5.63
C VAL A 84 2.00 9.48 -4.39
N ARG A 85 1.34 9.77 -3.26
CA ARG A 85 1.52 8.99 -2.03
C ARG A 85 0.99 7.58 -2.16
N ALA A 86 -0.19 7.38 -2.76
CA ALA A 86 -0.71 6.04 -3.03
C ALA A 86 0.27 5.19 -3.86
N VAL A 87 0.93 5.80 -4.85
CA VAL A 87 1.98 5.13 -5.64
C VAL A 87 3.20 4.80 -4.79
N GLN A 88 3.68 5.73 -3.96
CA GLN A 88 4.80 5.48 -3.04
C GLN A 88 4.50 4.33 -2.07
N VAL A 89 3.32 4.33 -1.45
CA VAL A 89 2.84 3.25 -0.58
C VAL A 89 2.81 1.92 -1.32
N ALA A 90 2.32 1.89 -2.57
CA ALA A 90 2.28 0.67 -3.37
C ALA A 90 3.69 0.11 -3.65
N ILE A 91 4.67 0.98 -3.88
CA ILE A 91 6.07 0.59 -4.09
C ILE A 91 6.69 0.06 -2.79
N GLU A 92 6.51 0.75 -1.66
CA GLU A 92 6.98 0.30 -0.34
C GLU A 92 6.37 -1.05 0.04
N ASP A 93 5.09 -1.23 -0.23
CA ASP A 93 4.38 -2.49 0.00
C ASP A 93 5.00 -3.66 -0.80
N MET A 94 5.48 -3.42 -2.03
CA MET A 94 6.21 -4.43 -2.80
C MET A 94 7.55 -4.80 -2.17
N VAL A 95 8.26 -3.84 -1.58
CA VAL A 95 9.56 -4.09 -0.92
C VAL A 95 9.35 -4.93 0.34
N HIS A 96 8.37 -4.59 1.16
CA HIS A 96 8.05 -5.37 2.36
C HIS A 96 7.51 -6.77 2.03
N ALA A 97 6.74 -6.91 0.94
CA ALA A 97 6.29 -8.23 0.47
C ALA A 97 7.48 -9.16 0.12
N ARG A 98 8.54 -8.63 -0.49
CA ARG A 98 9.77 -9.41 -0.79
C ARG A 98 10.48 -9.87 0.47
N GLY A 99 10.69 -8.97 1.44
CA GLY A 99 11.31 -9.32 2.73
C GLY A 99 10.55 -10.46 3.43
N MET A 100 9.21 -10.38 3.46
CA MET A 100 8.39 -11.45 4.03
C MET A 100 8.44 -12.75 3.23
N ALA A 101 8.53 -12.71 1.89
CA ALA A 101 8.70 -13.90 1.07
C ALA A 101 10.03 -14.61 1.36
N ARG A 102 11.12 -13.85 1.57
CA ARG A 102 12.44 -14.41 1.93
C ARG A 102 12.44 -15.08 3.31
N ILE A 103 11.82 -14.46 4.31
CA ILE A 103 11.64 -15.07 5.64
C ILE A 103 10.82 -16.37 5.52
N ARG A 104 9.79 -16.37 4.66
CA ARG A 104 8.94 -17.53 4.41
C ARG A 104 9.68 -18.67 3.71
N HIS A 105 10.59 -18.36 2.80
CA HIS A 105 11.50 -19.35 2.20
C HIS A 105 12.33 -20.06 3.27
N TYR A 106 12.93 -19.30 4.18
CA TYR A 106 13.72 -19.84 5.29
C TYR A 106 12.90 -20.78 6.20
N TYR A 107 11.63 -20.47 6.47
CA TYR A 107 10.76 -21.37 7.22
C TYR A 107 10.46 -22.68 6.49
N VAL A 108 10.36 -22.66 5.15
CA VAL A 108 10.16 -23.88 4.35
C VAL A 108 11.44 -24.73 4.29
N GLU A 109 12.62 -24.11 4.29
CA GLU A 109 13.90 -24.84 4.40
C GLU A 109 14.01 -25.62 5.72
N ILE A 110 13.54 -25.03 6.82
CA ILE A 110 13.54 -25.68 8.14
C ILE A 110 12.44 -26.74 8.26
N ALA A 111 11.25 -26.45 7.73
CA ALA A 111 10.08 -27.31 7.86
C ALA A 111 9.34 -27.42 6.51
N PRO A 112 9.72 -28.37 5.63
CA PRO A 112 9.16 -28.47 4.28
C PRO A 112 7.65 -28.78 4.25
N ILE A 113 7.13 -29.41 5.31
CA ILE A 113 5.70 -29.64 5.54
C ILE A 113 4.88 -28.35 5.57
N MET A 114 5.50 -27.23 5.98
CA MET A 114 4.85 -25.92 6.09
C MET A 114 4.40 -25.39 4.72
N GLN A 115 5.07 -25.78 3.64
CA GLN A 115 4.80 -25.29 2.29
C GLN A 115 3.34 -25.50 1.87
N LYS A 116 2.69 -26.56 2.34
CA LYS A 116 1.27 -26.87 2.03
C LYS A 116 0.27 -25.92 2.70
N TYR A 117 0.69 -25.22 3.76
CA TYR A 117 -0.16 -24.34 4.56
C TYR A 117 0.06 -22.85 4.25
N LEU A 118 1.12 -22.52 3.49
CA LEU A 118 1.43 -21.14 3.13
C LEU A 118 0.59 -20.69 1.93
N ILE A 119 -0.15 -19.60 2.10
CA ILE A 119 -1.08 -19.06 1.10
C ILE A 119 -0.33 -18.18 0.06
N HIS A 120 0.76 -17.54 0.47
CA HIS A 120 1.54 -16.63 -0.37
C HIS A 120 2.85 -17.27 -0.84
N SER A 121 3.34 -16.82 -2.00
CA SER A 121 4.57 -17.36 -2.62
C SER A 121 5.79 -17.31 -1.68
N THR A 122 6.61 -18.36 -1.74
CA THR A 122 7.89 -18.48 -1.02
C THR A 122 9.10 -18.04 -1.85
N HIS A 123 8.91 -17.69 -3.13
CA HIS A 123 10.00 -17.26 -4.00
C HIS A 123 10.11 -15.73 -3.99
N ASP A 124 11.34 -15.21 -3.85
CA ASP A 124 11.70 -13.77 -3.78
C ASP A 124 11.75 -13.09 -5.18
N ASP A 125 11.17 -13.74 -6.21
CA ASP A 125 11.23 -13.21 -7.56
C ASP A 125 10.34 -11.97 -7.73
N ARG A 126 10.83 -10.98 -8.48
CA ARG A 126 10.02 -9.80 -8.85
C ARG A 126 8.71 -10.19 -9.54
N SER A 127 8.73 -11.27 -10.32
CA SER A 127 7.55 -11.86 -10.97
C SER A 127 6.62 -12.55 -9.97
N ALA A 128 7.14 -13.17 -8.89
CA ALA A 128 6.32 -13.82 -7.87
C ALA A 128 5.49 -12.80 -7.06
N VAL A 129 6.04 -11.62 -6.75
CA VAL A 129 5.29 -10.53 -6.08
C VAL A 129 4.21 -9.93 -6.97
N LEU A 130 4.45 -9.88 -8.29
CA LEU A 130 3.47 -9.42 -9.27
C LEU A 130 2.33 -10.43 -9.42
N VAL A 131 2.65 -11.72 -9.49
CA VAL A 131 1.67 -12.82 -9.57
C VAL A 131 0.83 -12.94 -8.29
N ASP A 132 1.45 -12.77 -7.11
CA ASP A 132 0.76 -12.73 -5.80
C ASP A 132 -0.22 -11.55 -5.71
N LYS A 133 0.10 -10.42 -6.34
CA LYS A 133 -0.79 -9.26 -6.50
C LYS A 133 -1.78 -9.38 -7.68
N GLY A 134 -1.83 -10.52 -8.37
CA GLY A 134 -2.76 -10.77 -9.47
C GLY A 134 -2.35 -10.15 -10.82
N PHE A 135 -1.15 -9.58 -10.93
CA PHE A 135 -0.59 -9.15 -12.21
C PHE A 135 0.07 -10.34 -12.91
N ASN A 136 -0.53 -10.83 -14.00
CA ASN A 136 0.15 -11.77 -14.89
C ASN A 136 1.35 -11.06 -15.55
N PRO A 137 2.56 -11.62 -15.46
CA PRO A 137 3.72 -11.04 -16.13
C PRO A 137 3.47 -11.06 -17.64
N SER A 138 3.33 -9.87 -18.23
CA SER A 138 3.26 -9.72 -19.68
C SER A 138 4.66 -9.86 -20.27
N PRO A 139 4.86 -10.63 -21.35
CA PRO A 139 6.16 -10.79 -22.01
C PRO A 139 6.76 -9.47 -22.54
N LEU A 140 5.99 -8.38 -22.57
CA LEU A 140 6.44 -7.06 -23.00
C LEU A 140 7.17 -6.25 -21.91
N GLN A 141 7.32 -6.76 -20.67
CA GLN A 141 8.05 -6.06 -19.60
C GLN A 141 9.57 -6.24 -19.62
N TYR A 142 10.10 -7.08 -20.51
CA TYR A 142 11.53 -7.39 -20.64
C TYR A 142 12.21 -6.75 -21.87
N PHE A 143 11.48 -5.94 -22.63
CA PHE A 143 11.96 -5.19 -23.80
C PHE A 143 11.98 -3.70 -23.50
#